data_AF-A0A6J4KXL3-F1
#
_entry.id   AF-A0A6J4KXL3-F1
#
_cell.length_a   1.000
_cell.length_b   1.000
_cell.length_c   1.000
_cell.angle_alpha   90.00
_cell.angle_beta   90.00
_cell.angle_gamma   90.00
#
_symmetry.space_group_name_H-M   'P 1'
#
loop_
_entity.id
_entity.type
_entity.pdbx_description
1 polymer ?
#
loop_
_entity_poly.entity_id
_entity_poly.type
_entity_poly.pdbx_seq_one_letter_code
_entity_poly.pdbx_strand_id
1 'polypeptide(L)'
;MVTFDGASLVNLVAELQDRKQYQELNWYGNFGDYLELVARNPKVTRTAFQRVYDMVMSYGAEEFVDAKKRLIRYKFFSDPSIDTSDAIFGLEVPLMRLVSFLRSASEGYGTERRVLLLHGPVGSSKSTIVRRMKKGLE
;
A
#
# COMPACT_ATOMS: atom_id res chain seq x y z
N MET A 1 -33.95 21.10 -3.01
CA MET A 1 -33.35 20.01 -3.82
C MET A 1 -32.33 20.64 -4.73
N VAL A 2 -31.04 20.36 -4.53
CA VAL A 2 -30.01 20.81 -5.48
C VAL A 2 -30.02 19.79 -6.62
N THR A 3 -30.47 20.20 -7.80
CA THR A 3 -30.38 19.40 -9.02
C THR A 3 -28.96 19.50 -9.57
N PHE A 4 -28.20 18.42 -9.44
CA PHE A 4 -26.90 18.29 -10.09
C PHE A 4 -27.11 18.03 -11.58
N ASP A 5 -26.75 18.99 -12.43
CA ASP A 5 -26.67 18.79 -13.87
C ASP A 5 -25.36 18.06 -14.26
N GLY A 6 -25.28 17.53 -15.47
CA GLY A 6 -24.10 16.78 -15.92
C GLY A 6 -22.80 17.61 -15.89
N ALA A 7 -22.90 18.93 -16.12
CA ALA A 7 -21.75 19.83 -16.09
C ALA A 7 -21.21 20.06 -14.67
N SER A 8 -22.10 20.17 -13.68
CA SER A 8 -21.77 20.31 -12.27
C SER A 8 -21.11 19.05 -11.72
N LEU A 9 -21.51 17.86 -12.18
CA LEU A 9 -20.84 16.60 -11.83
C LEU A 9 -19.44 16.50 -12.42
N VAL A 10 -19.24 16.93 -13.67
CA VAL A 10 -17.91 16.94 -14.32
C VAL A 10 -16.98 17.95 -13.62
N ASN A 11 -17.50 19.12 -13.26
CA ASN A 11 -16.72 20.13 -12.53
C ASN A 11 -16.37 19.65 -11.11
N LEU A 12 -17.31 19.00 -10.40
CA LEU A 12 -17.04 18.39 -9.10
C LEU A 12 -15.93 17.33 -9.18
N VAL A 13 -15.96 16.47 -10.20
CA VAL A 13 -14.91 15.45 -10.41
C VAL A 13 -13.58 16.11 -10.76
N ALA A 14 -13.58 17.20 -11.53
CA ALA A 14 -12.37 17.95 -11.85
C ALA A 14 -11.77 18.66 -10.63
N GLU A 15 -12.59 19.19 -9.73
CA GLU A 15 -12.13 19.82 -8.46
C GLU A 15 -11.57 18.80 -7.47
N LEU A 16 -12.04 17.55 -7.50
CA LEU A 16 -11.48 16.45 -6.70
C LEU A 16 -10.12 15.95 -7.22
N GLN A 17 -9.70 16.34 -8.43
CA GLN A 17 -8.39 16.01 -8.99
C GLN A 17 -7.39 17.14 -8.67
N ASP A 18 -6.45 16.90 -7.77
CA ASP A 18 -5.35 17.84 -7.51
C ASP A 18 -4.35 17.83 -8.68
N ARG A 19 -4.67 18.58 -9.73
CA ARG A 19 -3.85 18.69 -10.94
C ARG A 19 -2.48 19.29 -10.68
N LYS A 20 -2.34 20.16 -9.66
CA LYS A 20 -1.05 20.76 -9.30
C LYS A 20 -0.14 19.71 -8.70
N GLN A 21 -0.64 18.96 -7.72
CA GLN A 21 0.13 17.87 -7.11
C GLN A 21 0.53 16.83 -8.16
N TYR A 22 -0.36 16.51 -9.11
CA TYR A 22 -0.04 15.58 -10.20
C TYR A 22 1.05 16.09 -11.14
N GLN A 23 1.10 17.40 -11.41
CA GLN A 23 2.15 18.00 -12.24
C GLN A 23 3.51 17.99 -11.54
N GLU A 24 3.54 18.26 -10.24
CA GLU A 24 4.75 18.23 -9.41
C GLU A 24 5.36 16.83 -9.27
N LEU A 25 4.55 15.77 -9.42
CA LEU A 25 5.00 14.38 -9.37
C LEU A 25 5.67 13.90 -10.67
N ASN A 26 5.62 14.67 -11.76
CA ASN A 26 6.22 14.27 -13.03
C ASN A 26 7.68 14.69 -13.12
N TRP A 27 8.53 13.73 -13.51
CA TRP A 27 9.92 14.00 -13.86
C TRP A 27 10.07 14.18 -15.37
N TYR A 28 10.89 15.15 -15.77
CA TYR A 28 11.24 15.42 -17.17
C TYR A 28 12.76 15.48 -17.30
N GLY A 29 13.28 14.87 -18.36
CA GLY A 29 14.72 14.83 -18.65
C GLY A 29 15.00 13.92 -19.84
N ASN A 30 16.26 13.86 -20.25
CA ASN A 30 16.69 12.93 -21.27
C ASN A 30 17.04 11.55 -20.66
N PHE A 31 17.28 10.54 -21.50
CA PHE A 31 17.58 9.19 -21.02
C PHE A 31 18.87 9.11 -20.16
N GLY A 32 19.89 9.93 -20.48
CA GLY A 32 21.11 10.04 -19.68
C GLY A 32 20.85 10.57 -18.27
N ASP A 33 20.03 11.62 -18.15
CA ASP A 33 19.63 12.18 -16.84
C ASP A 33 18.91 11.12 -15.99
N TYR A 34 18.08 10.29 -16.63
CA TYR A 34 17.41 9.17 -15.96
C TYR A 34 18.39 8.10 -15.48
N LEU A 35 19.37 7.72 -16.32
CA LEU A 35 20.40 6.75 -15.92
C LEU A 35 21.25 7.28 -14.76
N GLU A 36 21.52 8.57 -14.71
CA GLU A 36 22.23 9.19 -13.60
C GLU A 36 21.41 9.14 -12.30
N LEU A 37 20.10 9.37 -12.38
CA LEU A 37 19.17 9.19 -11.25
C LEU A 37 19.18 7.74 -10.74
N VAL A 38 19.14 6.75 -11.64
CA VAL A 38 19.20 5.33 -11.29
C VAL A 38 20.56 4.96 -10.69
N ALA A 39 21.66 5.51 -11.21
CA ALA A 39 23.01 5.28 -10.67
C ALA A 39 23.15 5.84 -9.24
N ARG A 40 22.60 7.05 -8.99
CA ARG A 40 22.58 7.67 -7.65
C ARG A 40 21.65 6.94 -6.69
N ASN A 41 20.50 6.50 -7.17
CA ASN A 41 19.50 5.81 -6.37
C ASN A 41 18.80 4.69 -7.14
N PRO A 42 19.32 3.45 -7.07
CA PRO A 42 18.72 2.30 -7.76
C PRO A 42 17.28 2.02 -7.33
N LYS A 43 16.87 2.51 -6.15
CA LYS A 43 15.50 2.32 -5.62
C LYS A 43 14.41 2.95 -6.50
N VAL A 44 14.76 3.85 -7.42
CA VAL A 44 13.82 4.49 -8.35
C VAL A 44 13.19 3.46 -9.28
N THR A 45 13.90 2.39 -9.64
CA THR A 45 13.42 1.34 -10.54
C THR A 45 12.49 0.31 -9.86
N ARG A 46 12.25 0.45 -8.55
CA ARG A 46 11.42 -0.50 -7.79
C ARG A 46 9.96 -0.46 -8.21
N THR A 47 9.37 -1.66 -8.30
CA THR A 47 7.94 -1.83 -8.59
C THR A 47 7.07 -1.36 -7.42
N ALA A 48 5.79 -1.12 -7.68
CA ALA A 48 4.83 -0.78 -6.62
C ALA A 48 4.77 -1.85 -5.53
N PHE A 49 4.80 -3.14 -5.90
CA PHE A 49 4.80 -4.24 -4.93
C PHE A 49 6.07 -4.27 -4.07
N GLN A 50 7.25 -4.01 -4.65
CA GLN A 50 8.50 -3.89 -3.89
C GLN A 50 8.41 -2.76 -2.87
N ARG A 51 7.90 -1.59 -3.27
CA ARG A 51 7.74 -0.44 -2.36
C ARG A 51 6.80 -0.75 -1.20
N VAL A 52 5.65 -1.36 -1.48
CA VAL A 52 4.66 -1.72 -0.45
C VAL A 52 5.19 -2.82 0.47
N TYR A 53 5.86 -3.83 -0.07
CA TYR A 53 6.47 -4.89 0.74
C TYR A 53 7.57 -4.33 1.66
N ASP A 54 8.49 -3.54 1.10
CA ASP A 54 9.57 -2.90 1.85
C ASP A 54 9.02 -1.98 2.96
N MET A 55 7.94 -1.25 2.66
CA MET A 55 7.23 -0.40 3.63
C MET A 55 6.68 -1.23 4.79
N VAL A 56 6.01 -2.36 4.55
CA VAL A 56 5.51 -3.21 5.64
C VAL A 56 6.67 -3.77 6.48
N MET A 57 7.75 -4.18 5.82
CA MET A 57 8.91 -4.79 6.46
C MET A 57 9.79 -3.79 7.22
N SER A 58 9.79 -2.51 6.86
CA SER A 58 10.63 -1.49 7.51
C SER A 58 10.28 -1.25 8.98
N TYR A 59 9.05 -1.56 9.38
CA TYR A 59 8.61 -1.50 10.78
C TYR A 59 9.05 -2.72 11.58
N GLY A 60 9.55 -3.75 10.91
CA GLY A 60 9.96 -5.02 11.52
C GLY A 60 8.80 -5.99 11.75
N ALA A 61 9.17 -7.22 12.06
CA ALA A 61 8.26 -8.31 12.36
C ALA A 61 8.75 -9.09 13.57
N GLU A 62 7.81 -9.66 14.32
CA GLU A 62 8.07 -10.48 15.50
C GLU A 62 7.53 -11.89 15.27
N GLU A 63 8.38 -12.89 15.46
CA GLU A 63 7.98 -14.30 15.45
C GLU A 63 7.58 -14.74 16.85
N PHE A 64 6.42 -15.40 16.96
CA PHE A 64 5.96 -15.98 18.21
C PHE A 64 5.21 -17.28 17.97
N VAL A 65 5.02 -18.06 19.03
CA VAL A 65 4.28 -19.32 18.98
C VAL A 65 2.96 -19.14 19.73
N ASP A 66 1.86 -19.39 19.04
CA ASP A 66 0.52 -19.43 19.63
C ASP A 66 -0.16 -20.74 19.24
N ALA A 67 -0.74 -21.44 20.23
CA ALA A 67 -1.40 -22.74 20.03
C ALA A 67 -0.60 -23.73 19.15
N LYS A 68 0.73 -23.82 19.38
CA LYS A 68 1.70 -24.64 18.60
C LYS A 68 1.91 -24.22 17.14
N LYS A 69 1.38 -23.07 16.71
CA LYS A 69 1.61 -22.49 15.38
C LYS A 69 2.63 -21.37 15.49
N ARG A 70 3.62 -21.37 14.59
CA ARG A 70 4.53 -20.23 14.42
C ARG A 70 3.81 -19.13 13.65
N LEU A 71 3.67 -17.97 14.26
CA LEU A 71 3.01 -16.80 13.71
C LEU A 71 4.00 -15.65 13.60
N ILE A 72 3.74 -14.76 12.65
CA ILE A 72 4.52 -13.55 12.44
C ILE A 72 3.59 -12.36 12.64
N ARG A 73 3.96 -11.48 13.57
CA ARG A 73 3.31 -10.18 13.77
C ARG A 73 4.12 -9.11 13.06
N TYR A 74 3.56 -8.53 12.00
CA TYR A 74 4.16 -7.37 11.33
C TYR A 74 3.78 -6.09 12.06
N LYS A 75 4.77 -5.38 12.59
CA LYS A 75 4.54 -4.20 13.45
C LYS A 75 3.79 -3.09 12.72
N PHE A 76 3.97 -2.97 11.40
CA PHE A 76 3.23 -2.06 10.53
C PHE A 76 1.72 -2.02 10.81
N PHE A 77 1.07 -3.17 11.01
CA PHE A 77 -0.39 -3.22 11.20
C PHE A 77 -0.88 -2.77 12.58
N SER A 78 0.03 -2.57 13.53
CA SER A 78 -0.29 -2.15 14.90
C SER A 78 0.47 -0.90 15.36
N ASP A 79 1.45 -0.41 14.58
CA ASP A 79 2.31 0.71 14.94
C ASP A 79 1.55 2.05 15.12
N PRO A 80 1.54 2.65 16.33
CA PRO A 80 0.81 3.88 16.58
C PRO A 80 1.29 5.09 15.76
N SER A 81 2.51 5.05 15.21
CA SER A 81 3.06 6.16 14.41
C SER A 81 2.39 6.33 13.04
N ILE A 82 1.79 5.26 12.50
CA ILE A 82 1.07 5.30 11.22
C ILE A 82 -0.35 5.83 11.43
N ASP A 83 -1.04 5.24 12.41
CA ASP A 83 -2.40 5.59 12.77
C ASP A 83 -2.72 5.03 14.16
N THR A 84 -3.10 5.92 15.08
CA THR A 84 -3.49 5.60 16.45
C THR A 84 -4.87 4.98 16.56
N SER A 85 -5.73 5.14 15.55
CA SER A 85 -7.14 4.72 15.58
C SER A 85 -7.40 3.36 14.93
N ASP A 86 -6.54 2.95 13.98
CA ASP A 86 -6.77 1.79 13.10
C ASP A 86 -5.76 0.64 13.35
N ALA A 87 -5.38 0.39 14.61
CA ALA A 87 -4.49 -0.71 14.96
C ALA A 87 -5.19 -2.08 14.83
N ILE A 88 -4.49 -3.05 14.22
CA ILE A 88 -5.03 -4.37 13.91
C ILE A 88 -4.34 -5.44 14.75
N PHE A 89 -5.14 -6.23 15.47
CA PHE A 89 -4.68 -7.34 16.30
C PHE A 89 -5.50 -8.60 16.00
N GLY A 90 -4.92 -9.79 16.20
CA GLY A 90 -5.63 -11.08 16.08
C GLY A 90 -5.86 -11.55 14.63
N LEU A 91 -5.27 -10.88 13.64
CA LEU A 91 -5.37 -11.25 12.22
C LEU A 91 -4.03 -11.73 11.64
N GLU A 92 -3.15 -12.31 12.47
CA GLU A 92 -1.80 -12.71 12.07
C GLU A 92 -1.80 -13.67 10.89
N VAL A 93 -2.64 -14.70 10.89
CA VAL A 93 -2.71 -15.66 9.77
C VAL A 93 -3.15 -14.99 8.45
N PRO A 94 -4.25 -14.21 8.39
CA PRO A 94 -4.58 -13.41 7.20
C PRO A 94 -3.48 -12.43 6.77
N LEU A 95 -2.87 -11.72 7.71
CA LEU A 95 -1.82 -10.74 7.42
C LEU A 95 -0.56 -11.41 6.89
N MET A 96 -0.18 -12.58 7.40
CA MET A 96 0.91 -13.40 6.85
C MET A 96 0.64 -13.79 5.40
N ARG A 97 -0.60 -14.16 5.04
CA ARG A 97 -0.96 -14.47 3.65
C ARG A 97 -0.88 -13.24 2.76
N LEU A 98 -1.35 -12.09 3.26
CA LEU A 98 -1.25 -10.81 2.56
C LEU A 98 0.20 -10.42 2.29
N VAL A 99 1.06 -10.47 3.31
CA VAL A 99 2.48 -10.10 3.17
C VAL A 99 3.22 -11.10 2.29
N SER A 100 2.88 -12.39 2.37
CA SER A 100 3.41 -13.41 1.45
C SER A 100 3.05 -13.11 0.00
N PHE A 101 1.79 -12.72 -0.27
CA PHE A 101 1.36 -12.27 -1.60
C PHE A 101 2.18 -11.06 -2.08
N LEU A 102 2.35 -10.04 -1.22
CA LEU A 102 3.15 -8.85 -1.55
C LEU A 102 4.61 -9.23 -1.86
N ARG A 103 5.18 -10.14 -1.08
CA ARG A 103 6.53 -10.65 -1.32
C ARG A 103 6.63 -11.35 -2.68
N SER A 104 5.73 -12.29 -2.98
CA SER A 104 5.74 -12.99 -4.26
C SER A 104 5.53 -12.04 -5.46
N ALA A 105 4.69 -11.02 -5.30
CA ALA A 105 4.51 -9.99 -6.33
C ALA A 105 5.74 -9.07 -6.46
N SER A 106 6.47 -8.82 -5.38
CA SER A 106 7.71 -8.03 -5.40
C SER A 106 8.87 -8.74 -6.11
N GLU A 107 8.86 -10.08 -6.11
CA GLU A 107 9.85 -10.93 -6.78
C GLU A 107 9.48 -11.23 -8.25
N GLY A 108 8.28 -10.84 -8.72
CA GLY A 108 7.87 -10.95 -10.12
C GLY A 108 7.45 -12.35 -10.58
N TYR A 109 6.95 -13.20 -9.68
CA TYR A 109 6.52 -14.58 -10.01
C TYR A 109 5.14 -14.67 -10.70
N GLY A 110 4.64 -13.60 -11.30
CA GLY A 110 3.33 -13.52 -11.95
C GLY A 110 2.17 -13.19 -11.00
N THR A 111 2.43 -13.14 -9.69
CA THR A 111 1.45 -12.74 -8.67
C THR A 111 1.05 -11.27 -8.82
N GLU A 112 1.95 -10.42 -9.35
CA GLU A 112 1.71 -9.01 -9.62
C GLU A 112 0.61 -8.74 -10.65
N ARG A 113 0.23 -9.76 -11.44
CA ARG A 113 -0.83 -9.70 -12.46
C ARG A 113 -2.18 -10.20 -11.96
N ARG A 114 -2.29 -10.56 -10.68
CA ARG A 114 -3.52 -11.12 -10.08
C ARG A 114 -4.28 -10.08 -9.28
N VAL A 115 -5.61 -10.20 -9.28
CA VAL A 115 -6.47 -9.39 -8.42
C VAL A 115 -6.47 -9.98 -7.01
N LEU A 116 -6.07 -9.17 -6.02
CA LEU A 116 -6.16 -9.52 -4.61
C LEU A 116 -7.55 -9.14 -4.07
N LEU A 117 -8.33 -10.13 -3.61
CA LEU A 117 -9.63 -9.91 -2.99
C LEU A 117 -9.55 -10.16 -1.48
N LEU A 118 -9.78 -9.11 -0.70
CA LEU A 118 -9.95 -9.23 0.75
C LEU A 118 -11.39 -9.62 1.07
N HIS A 119 -11.65 -10.91 1.25
CA HIS A 119 -12.96 -11.43 1.62
C HIS A 119 -13.00 -11.87 3.09
N GLY A 120 -14.16 -11.78 3.73
CA GLY A 120 -14.35 -12.18 5.13
C GLY A 120 -15.62 -11.59 5.74
N PRO A 121 -16.04 -12.06 6.93
CA PRO A 121 -17.24 -11.58 7.62
C PRO A 121 -17.18 -10.08 7.93
N VAL A 122 -18.34 -9.46 8.17
CA VAL A 122 -18.42 -8.05 8.59
C VAL A 122 -17.59 -7.83 9.86
N GLY A 123 -16.88 -6.70 9.95
CA GLY A 123 -15.99 -6.41 11.09
C GLY A 123 -14.58 -7.02 11.01
N SER A 124 -14.22 -7.76 9.96
CA SER A 124 -12.89 -8.40 9.82
C SER A 124 -11.74 -7.47 9.36
N SER A 125 -11.79 -6.17 9.70
CA SER A 125 -10.75 -5.16 9.42
C SER A 125 -10.29 -4.99 7.96
N LYS A 126 -11.05 -5.48 6.96
CA LYS A 126 -10.67 -5.38 5.53
C LYS A 126 -10.36 -3.95 5.08
N SER A 127 -11.29 -3.03 5.34
CA SER A 127 -11.12 -1.61 4.99
C SER A 127 -10.04 -0.96 5.84
N THR A 128 -9.91 -1.35 7.11
CA THR A 128 -8.85 -0.89 8.02
C THR A 128 -7.45 -1.23 7.47
N ILE A 129 -7.24 -2.46 6.99
CA ILE A 129 -5.99 -2.87 6.34
C ILE A 129 -5.68 -1.93 5.17
N VAL A 130 -6.65 -1.69 4.28
CA VAL A 130 -6.46 -0.84 3.11
C VAL A 130 -6.20 0.62 3.48
N ARG A 131 -6.94 1.18 4.44
CA ARG A 131 -6.73 2.56 4.93
C ARG A 131 -5.34 2.74 5.50
N ARG A 132 -4.90 1.78 6.32
CA ARG A 132 -3.57 1.80 6.93
C ARG A 132 -2.45 1.67 5.90
N MET A 133 -2.63 0.82 4.88
CA MET A 133 -1.71 0.75 3.74
C MET A 133 -1.63 2.05 2.95
N LYS A 134 -2.76 2.75 2.75
CA LYS A 134 -2.77 4.08 2.14
C LYS A 134 -1.99 5.09 2.98
N LYS A 135 -2.23 5.12 4.30
CA LYS A 135 -1.52 5.99 5.24
C LYS A 135 -0.01 5.75 5.27
N GLY A 136 0.44 4.51 5.12
CA GLY A 136 1.86 4.21 5.02
C GLY A 136 2.53 4.66 3.71
N LEU A 137 1.74 4.94 2.67
CA LEU A 137 2.21 5.39 1.36
C LEU A 137 2.16 6.91 1.16
N GLU A 138 1.42 7.62 2.01
CA GLU A 138 1.39 9.08 2.11
C GLU A 138 2.69 9.60 2.74
#